data_AF-A0ABD1UZ90-F1
#
_entry.id   AF-A0ABD1UZ90-F1
#
_cell.length_a   1.000
_cell.length_b   1.000
_cell.length_c   1.000
_cell.angle_alpha   90.00
_cell.angle_beta   90.00
_cell.angle_gamma   90.00
#
_symmetry.space_group_name_H-M   'P 1'
#
loop_
_entity.id
_entity.type
_entity.pdbx_description
1 polymer ?
#
loop_
_entity_poly.entity_id
_entity_poly.type
_entity_poly.pdbx_seq_one_letter_code
_entity_poly.pdbx_strand_id
1 'polypeptide(L)'
;MKVKIVSRKFIKPSTPTPKNLSTCKLSSIDKLNISRNVVGILYYPQSHDNIVGNLNNLEKSLAQILPQFYPFAGRYIKENHFVDCSDQGAEYVVAQVVDCEAK
;
A
#
# COMPACT_ATOMS: atom_id res chain seq x y z
N MET A 1 24.36 4.98 5.06
CA MET A 1 23.44 4.09 4.32
C MET A 1 22.75 4.88 3.22
N LYS A 2 23.07 4.61 1.95
CA LYS A 2 22.46 5.30 0.81
C LYS A 2 21.40 4.40 0.17
N VAL A 3 20.18 4.90 0.03
CA VAL A 3 19.05 4.14 -0.53
C VAL A 3 18.65 4.76 -1.87
N LYS A 4 18.46 3.92 -2.89
CA LYS A 4 18.01 4.33 -4.23
C LYS A 4 16.67 3.67 -4.53
N ILE A 5 15.68 4.46 -4.95
CA ILE A 5 14.40 3.94 -5.45
C ILE A 5 14.64 3.28 -6.82
N VAL A 6 14.22 2.03 -6.94
CA VAL A 6 14.31 1.22 -8.16
C VAL A 6 13.01 1.34 -8.96
N SER A 7 11.86 1.26 -8.29
CA SER A 7 10.55 1.41 -8.92
C SER A 7 9.51 1.98 -7.95
N ARG A 8 8.49 2.62 -8.51
CA ARG A 8 7.32 3.13 -7.81
C ARG A 8 6.11 2.92 -8.71
N LYS A 9 5.03 2.37 -8.17
CA LYS A 9 3.76 2.18 -8.89
C LYS A 9 2.58 2.10 -7.93
N PHE A 10 1.38 2.23 -8.47
CA PHE A 10 0.14 1.96 -7.75
C PHE A 10 -0.38 0.56 -8.10
N ILE A 11 -0.52 -0.29 -7.09
CA ILE A 11 -1.07 -1.64 -7.23
C ILE A 11 -2.58 -1.56 -7.09
N LYS A 12 -3.28 -1.93 -8.15
CA LYS A 12 -4.74 -1.99 -8.17
C LYS A 12 -5.24 -3.33 -7.64
N PRO A 13 -6.49 -3.40 -7.15
CA PRO A 13 -7.15 -4.66 -6.84
C PRO A 13 -7.16 -5.60 -8.05
N SER A 14 -6.97 -6.89 -7.80
CA SER A 14 -7.01 -7.94 -8.83
C SER A 14 -8.40 -8.12 -9.44
N THR A 15 -9.45 -7.84 -8.66
CA THR A 15 -10.83 -7.74 -9.14
C THR A 15 -11.38 -6.35 -8.82
N PRO A 16 -12.08 -5.69 -9.76
CA PRO A 16 -12.60 -4.35 -9.54
C PRO A 16 -13.55 -4.27 -8.34
N THR A 17 -13.49 -3.17 -7.60
CA THR A 17 -14.43 -2.89 -6.51
C THR A 17 -15.84 -2.74 -7.09
N PRO A 18 -16.83 -3.49 -6.59
CA PRO A 18 -18.22 -3.37 -7.04
C PRO A 18 -18.73 -1.93 -6.89
N LYS A 19 -19.55 -1.46 -7.84
CA LYS A 19 -20.04 -0.06 -7.85
C LYS A 19 -20.78 0.34 -6.57
N ASN A 20 -21.48 -0.59 -5.94
CA ASN A 20 -22.19 -0.38 -4.68
C ASN A 20 -21.26 -0.25 -3.46
N LEU A 21 -19.97 -0.57 -3.60
CA LEU A 21 -18.93 -0.44 -2.58
C LEU A 21 -17.92 0.67 -2.90
N SER A 22 -18.21 1.51 -3.90
CA SER A 22 -17.33 2.59 -4.36
C SER A 22 -17.12 3.72 -3.34
N THR A 23 -17.78 3.70 -2.18
CA THR A 23 -17.65 4.74 -1.15
C THR A 23 -17.60 4.12 0.23
N CYS A 24 -16.54 4.42 0.99
CA CYS A 24 -16.43 4.05 2.40
C CYS A 24 -16.59 5.31 3.27
N LYS A 25 -17.71 5.40 4.00
CA LYS A 25 -17.99 6.53 4.90
C LYS A 25 -17.26 6.36 6.23
N LEU A 26 -16.64 7.42 6.73
CA LEU A 26 -15.98 7.40 8.03
C LEU A 26 -17.01 7.38 9.17
N SER A 27 -16.76 6.55 10.18
CA SER A 27 -17.52 6.56 11.42
C SER A 27 -17.25 7.83 12.23
N SER A 28 -18.05 8.08 13.27
CA SER A 28 -17.81 9.20 14.19
C SER A 28 -16.45 9.09 14.89
N ILE A 29 -15.99 7.88 15.19
CA ILE A 29 -14.68 7.63 15.82
C ILE A 29 -13.56 8.00 14.85
N ASP A 30 -13.68 7.62 13.57
CA ASP A 30 -12.67 7.93 12.55
C ASP A 30 -12.50 9.45 12.33
N LYS A 31 -13.59 10.22 12.44
CA LYS A 31 -13.58 11.69 12.29
C LYS A 31 -12.90 12.41 13.46
N LEU A 32 -12.94 11.83 14.65
CA LEU A 32 -12.27 12.38 15.84
C LEU A 32 -10.76 12.12 15.81
N ASN A 33 -10.32 11.11 15.06
CA ASN A 33 -8.92 10.79 14.91
C ASN A 33 -8.20 11.77 13.96
N ILE A 34 -6.92 11.99 14.22
CA ILE A 34 -6.09 12.84 13.37
C ILE A 34 -5.77 12.05 12.09
N SER A 35 -6.07 12.66 10.94
CA SER A 35 -5.68 12.12 9.63
C SER A 35 -4.15 12.11 9.48
N ARG A 36 -3.53 10.97 9.80
CA ARG A 36 -2.09 10.72 9.67
C ARG A 36 -1.84 9.28 9.22
N ASN A 37 -0.78 9.11 8.45
CA ASN A 37 -0.30 7.77 8.09
C ASN A 37 0.36 7.12 9.31
N VAL A 38 -0.02 5.88 9.61
CA VAL A 38 0.64 5.06 10.62
C VAL A 38 1.85 4.39 9.97
N VAL A 39 3.02 4.48 10.61
CA VAL A 39 4.28 3.92 10.10
C VAL A 39 4.59 2.62 10.84
N GLY A 40 4.77 1.53 10.09
CA GLY A 40 5.28 0.25 10.60
C GLY A 40 6.45 -0.23 9.74
N ILE A 41 7.52 -0.72 10.39
CA ILE A 41 8.73 -1.21 9.72
C ILE A 41 8.98 -2.64 10.18
N LEU A 42 9.06 -3.58 9.23
CA LEU A 42 9.34 -4.98 9.48
C LEU A 42 10.68 -5.35 8.83
N TYR A 43 11.59 -5.92 9.62
CA TYR A 43 12.87 -6.43 9.16
C TYR A 43 12.80 -7.95 9.05
N TYR A 44 13.27 -8.46 7.92
CA TYR A 44 13.37 -9.90 7.67
C TYR A 44 14.84 -10.27 7.48
N PRO A 45 15.32 -11.39 8.05
CA PRO A 45 16.67 -11.86 7.77
C PRO A 45 16.81 -12.18 6.29
N GLN A 46 18.04 -12.05 5.78
CA GLN A 46 18.31 -12.42 4.39
C GLN A 46 18.05 -13.92 4.21
N SER A 47 17.05 -14.26 3.39
CA SER A 47 16.89 -15.63 2.91
C SER A 47 17.73 -15.83 1.65
N HIS A 48 18.11 -17.07 1.37
CA HIS A 48 18.78 -17.43 0.11
C HIS A 48 17.83 -17.44 -1.09
N ASP A 49 16.59 -16.97 -0.92
CA ASP A 49 15.56 -17.01 -1.95
C ASP A 49 15.76 -15.94 -3.02
N ASN A 50 15.12 -16.18 -4.17
CA ASN A 50 15.11 -15.25 -5.29
C ASN A 50 14.38 -13.94 -4.91
N ILE A 51 15.14 -12.87 -4.64
CA ILE A 51 14.63 -11.52 -4.31
C ILE A 51 13.59 -11.05 -5.33
N VAL A 52 13.85 -11.27 -6.64
CA VAL A 52 12.92 -10.88 -7.71
C VAL A 52 11.59 -11.65 -7.59
N GLY A 53 11.68 -12.94 -7.26
CA GLY A 53 10.50 -13.78 -6.98
C GLY A 53 9.70 -13.26 -5.78
N ASN A 54 10.38 -12.87 -4.71
CA ASN A 54 9.73 -12.34 -3.50
C ASN A 54 9.03 -11.00 -3.76
N LEU A 55 9.66 -10.08 -4.50
CA LEU A 55 9.03 -8.81 -4.88
C LEU A 55 7.77 -9.04 -5.74
N ASN A 56 7.84 -9.95 -6.71
CA ASN A 56 6.69 -10.31 -7.53
C ASN A 56 5.55 -10.94 -6.70
N ASN A 57 5.90 -11.78 -5.71
CA ASN A 57 4.92 -12.40 -4.82
C ASN A 57 4.24 -11.36 -3.93
N LEU A 58 4.98 -10.40 -3.37
CA LEU A 58 4.44 -9.30 -2.58
C LEU A 58 3.49 -8.42 -3.39
N GLU A 59 3.86 -8.09 -4.63
CA GLU A 59 3.00 -7.33 -5.52
C GLU A 59 1.69 -8.07 -5.85
N LYS A 60 1.81 -9.36 -6.23
CA LYS A 60 0.64 -10.19 -6.57
C LYS A 60 -0.27 -10.39 -5.37
N SER A 61 0.28 -10.69 -4.20
CA SER A 61 -0.52 -10.90 -2.99
C SER A 61 -1.21 -9.61 -2.56
N LEU A 62 -0.56 -8.45 -2.70
CA LEU A 62 -1.19 -7.15 -2.47
C LEU A 62 -2.38 -6.93 -3.42
N ALA A 63 -2.21 -7.15 -4.73
CA ALA A 63 -3.32 -7.05 -5.68
C ALA A 63 -4.47 -8.03 -5.35
N GLN A 64 -4.15 -9.23 -4.86
CA GLN A 64 -5.13 -10.26 -4.50
C GLN A 64 -5.92 -9.94 -3.23
N ILE A 65 -5.31 -9.29 -2.23
CA ILE A 65 -5.97 -8.96 -0.96
C ILE A 65 -6.77 -7.66 -1.03
N LEU A 66 -6.36 -6.72 -1.90
CA LEU A 66 -7.00 -5.42 -2.04
C LEU A 66 -8.51 -5.45 -2.32
N PRO A 67 -9.11 -6.41 -3.06
CA PRO A 67 -10.57 -6.50 -3.18
C PRO A 67 -11.31 -6.67 -1.83
N GLN A 68 -10.71 -7.38 -0.87
CA GLN A 68 -11.26 -7.53 0.48
C GLN A 68 -11.00 -6.29 1.34
N PHE A 69 -9.96 -5.54 1.01
CA PHE A 69 -9.50 -4.32 1.68
C PHE A 69 -9.63 -3.10 0.76
N TYR A 70 -10.72 -3.04 -0.01
CA TYR A 70 -10.89 -2.10 -1.12
C TYR A 70 -10.72 -0.62 -0.78
N PRO A 71 -11.04 -0.12 0.44
CA PRO A 71 -10.80 1.28 0.77
C PRO A 71 -9.31 1.66 0.69
N PHE A 72 -8.38 0.72 0.88
CA PHE A 72 -6.94 0.97 0.81
C PHE A 72 -6.42 1.18 -0.62
N ALA A 73 -7.20 0.84 -1.65
CA ALA A 73 -6.93 1.22 -3.03
C ALA A 73 -7.59 2.55 -3.44
N GLY A 74 -8.31 3.21 -2.53
CA GLY A 74 -9.07 4.43 -2.78
C GLY A 74 -8.31 5.73 -2.46
N ARG A 75 -9.04 6.84 -2.38
CA ARG A 75 -8.52 8.16 -1.95
C ARG A 75 -9.43 8.78 -0.91
N TYR A 76 -8.85 9.33 0.15
CA TYR A 76 -9.60 10.03 1.18
C TYR A 76 -10.02 11.43 0.68
N ILE A 77 -11.32 11.72 0.76
CA ILE A 77 -11.94 13.00 0.41
C ILE A 77 -12.28 13.72 1.71
N LYS A 78 -11.50 14.76 2.04
CA LYS A 78 -11.54 15.44 3.34
C LYS A 78 -12.85 16.21 3.54
N GLU A 79 -13.36 16.86 2.51
CA GLU A 79 -14.54 17.74 2.55
C GLU A 79 -15.77 16.96 3.02
N ASN A 80 -15.91 15.73 2.52
CA ASN A 80 -17.09 14.90 2.71
C ASN A 80 -16.85 13.72 3.66
N HIS A 81 -15.65 13.61 4.25
CA HIS A 81 -15.26 12.58 5.21
C HIS A 81 -15.59 11.15 4.74
N PHE A 82 -15.15 10.80 3.53
CA PHE A 82 -15.28 9.45 2.98
C PHE A 82 -14.02 9.07 2.19
N VAL A 83 -13.86 7.78 1.91
CA VAL A 83 -12.86 7.27 0.96
C VAL A 83 -13.56 6.93 -0.35
N ASP A 84 -13.12 7.56 -1.43
CA ASP A 84 -13.49 7.22 -2.81
C ASP A 84 -12.76 5.92 -3.19
N CYS A 85 -13.50 4.81 -3.28
CA CYS A 85 -12.99 3.48 -3.58
C CYS A 85 -12.98 3.23 -5.10
N SER A 86 -12.34 4.14 -5.86
CA SER A 86 -12.25 4.12 -7.33
C SER A 86 -11.05 3.33 -7.88
N ASP A 87 -10.49 2.42 -7.09
CA ASP A 87 -9.38 1.52 -7.48
C ASP A 87 -8.16 2.24 -8.08
N GLN A 88 -7.84 3.43 -7.55
CA GLN A 88 -6.63 4.17 -7.95
C GLN A 88 -5.33 3.45 -7.54
N GLY A 89 -5.43 2.53 -6.57
CA GLY A 89 -4.39 1.62 -6.14
C GLY A 89 -3.58 2.11 -4.94
N ALA A 90 -2.88 1.17 -4.31
CA ALA A 90 -1.97 1.39 -3.19
C ALA A 90 -0.54 1.61 -3.69
N GLU A 91 0.18 2.58 -3.12
CA GLU A 91 1.56 2.86 -3.53
C GLU A 91 2.50 1.72 -3.11
N TYR A 92 3.25 1.18 -4.06
CA TYR A 92 4.27 0.17 -3.87
C TYR A 92 5.61 0.68 -4.41
N VAL A 93 6.59 0.78 -3.53
CA VAL A 93 7.93 1.31 -3.82
C VAL A 93 8.98 0.25 -3.52
N VAL A 94 9.82 -0.05 -4.51
CA VAL A 94 10.99 -0.91 -4.33
C VAL A 94 12.22 -0.03 -4.29
N ALA A 95 13.06 -0.22 -3.29
CA ALA A 95 14.32 0.49 -3.14
C ALA A 95 15.44 -0.49 -2.80
N GLN A 96 16.66 -0.11 -3.17
CA GLN A 96 17.87 -0.87 -2.89
C GLN A 96 18.86 0.00 -2.13
N VAL A 97 19.54 -0.60 -1.15
CA VAL A 97 20.65 0.02 -0.46
C VAL A 97 21.88 -0.11 -1.36
N VAL A 98 22.44 1.02 -1.78
CA VAL A 98 23.57 1.07 -2.71
C VAL A 98 24.90 1.36 -2.02
N ASP A 99 24.85 1.73 -0.74
CA ASP A 99 26.04 1.93 0.08
C ASP A 99 25.70 1.67 1.56
N CYS A 100 26.46 0.75 2.16
CA CYS A 100 26.50 0.47 3.57
C CYS A 100 27.95 0.65 4.03
N GLU A 101 28.32 1.85 4.48
CA GLU A 101 29.54 2.01 5.27
C GLU A 101 29.35 1.22 6.58
N ALA A 102 29.87 0.00 6.61
CA ALA A 102 30.07 -0.74 7.84
C ALA A 102 31.24 -0.07 8.56
N LYS A 103 30.95 0.62 9.66
CA LYS A 103 31.95 0.94 10.68
C LYS A 103 32.14 -0.25 11.60
#